data_AF-A0A4Q3XPG9-F1
#
_entry.id   AF-A0A4Q3XPG9-F1
#
_cell.length_a   1.000
_cell.length_b   1.000
_cell.length_c   1.000
_cell.angle_alpha   90.00
_cell.angle_beta   90.00
_cell.angle_gamma   90.00
#
_symmetry.space_group_name_H-M   'P 1'
#
loop_
_entity.id
_entity.type
_entity.pdbx_description
1 polymer ?
#
loop_
_entity_poly.entity_id
_entity_poly.type
_entity_poly.pdbx_seq_one_letter_code
_entity_poly.pdbx_strand_id
1 'polypeptide(L)' 'MPTSRPLPPIVYHPAYSAPLPPGHRFPMQKYARLAEVLAEEGLIGPEGLHIPEPASFELLAAAHDPDYVG' A
#
# COMPACT_ATOMS: atom_id res chain seq x y z
N MET A 1 -25.92 14.80 11.02
CA MET A 1 -24.74 13.93 11.27
C MET A 1 -24.51 13.13 10.00
N PRO A 2 -23.39 13.30 9.26
CA PRO A 2 -23.12 12.36 8.18
C PRO A 2 -22.89 11.00 8.84
N THR A 3 -23.69 10.01 8.45
CA THR A 3 -23.59 8.63 8.92
C THR A 3 -22.19 8.11 8.60
N SER A 4 -21.39 7.84 9.63
CA SER A 4 -20.06 7.23 9.48
C SER A 4 -20.24 5.85 8.87
N ARG A 5 -19.96 5.73 7.56
CA ARG A 5 -19.80 4.43 6.93
C ARG A 5 -18.51 3.83 7.49
N PRO A 6 -18.50 2.56 7.94
CA PRO A 6 -17.26 1.93 8.37
C PRO A 6 -16.22 2.06 7.27
N LEU A 7 -15.00 2.43 7.66
CA LEU A 7 -13.88 2.49 6.73
C LEU A 7 -13.59 1.08 6.20
N PRO A 8 -13.24 0.94 4.93
CA PRO A 8 -12.78 -0.35 4.41
C PRO A 8 -11.47 -0.77 5.09
N PRO A 9 -11.13 -2.08 5.04
CA PRO A 9 -9.80 -2.57 5.39
C PRO A 9 -8.68 -1.73 4.77
N ILE A 10 -7.70 -1.32 5.59
CA ILE A 10 -6.55 -0.55 5.13
C ILE A 10 -5.41 -1.53 4.85
N VAL A 11 -4.97 -1.61 3.59
CA VAL A 11 -3.86 -2.47 3.17
C VAL A 11 -2.59 -1.63 3.03
N TYR A 12 -1.53 -1.98 3.76
CA TYR A 12 -0.26 -1.25 3.73
C TYR A 12 0.93 -2.19 3.99
N HIS A 13 2.02 -1.95 3.26
CA HIS A 13 3.32 -2.55 3.54
C HIS A 13 4.39 -1.44 3.54
N PRO A 14 5.39 -1.47 4.45
CA PRO A 14 6.52 -0.54 4.41
C PRO A 14 7.28 -0.48 3.08
N ALA A 15 7.18 -1.52 2.23
CA ALA A 15 7.85 -1.61 0.95
C ALA A 15 7.20 -0.71 -0.12
N TYR A 16 6.00 -0.19 0.16
CA TYR A 16 5.37 0.85 -0.66
C TYR A 16 6.15 2.17 -0.63
N SER A 17 7.13 2.31 0.26
CA SER A 17 8.08 3.42 0.31
C SER A 17 9.52 2.92 0.33
N ALA A 18 10.01 2.43 -0.81
CA ALA A 18 11.42 2.09 -1.00
C ALA A 18 12.33 3.33 -1.13
N PRO A 19 13.61 3.23 -0.73
CA PRO A 19 14.59 4.28 -0.99
C PRO A 19 14.77 4.47 -2.50
N LEU A 20 14.81 5.73 -2.92
CA LEU A 20 15.05 6.13 -4.30
C LEU A 20 16.30 6.99 -4.40
N PRO A 21 16.97 7.01 -5.56
CA PRO A 21 18.11 7.90 -5.78
C PRO A 21 17.75 9.38 -5.52
N PRO A 22 18.71 10.20 -5.07
CA PRO A 22 18.51 11.64 -4.94
C PRO A 22 18.00 12.27 -6.25
N GLY A 23 17.04 13.18 -6.15
CA GLY A 23 16.44 13.85 -7.31
C GLY A 23 15.38 13.03 -8.07
N HIS A 24 15.06 11.81 -7.61
CA HIS A 24 13.98 11.02 -8.20
C HIS A 24 12.63 11.75 -8.07
N ARG A 25 11.85 11.76 -9.17
CA ARG A 25 10.60 12.55 -9.29
C ARG A 25 9.37 11.84 -8.72
N PHE A 26 9.45 10.53 -8.48
CA PHE A 26 8.32 9.76 -7.97
C PHE A 26 8.19 9.96 -6.45
N PRO A 27 7.03 10.44 -5.95
CA PRO A 27 6.84 10.78 -4.54
C PRO A 27 6.50 9.54 -3.70
N MET A 28 7.43 8.59 -3.58
CA MET A 28 7.19 7.34 -2.84
C MET A 28 6.81 7.54 -1.38
N GLN A 29 7.37 8.56 -0.73
CA GLN A 29 7.10 8.86 0.68
C GLN A 29 5.63 9.18 0.96
N LYS A 30 4.82 9.48 -0.07
CA LYS A 30 3.38 9.74 0.11
C LYS A 30 2.65 8.53 0.72
N TYR A 31 3.10 7.31 0.43
CA TYR A 31 2.44 6.10 0.93
C TYR A 31 2.70 5.92 2.43
N ALA A 32 3.96 6.06 2.88
CA ALA A 32 4.30 6.07 4.29
C ALA A 32 3.59 7.22 5.02
N ARG A 33 3.60 8.44 4.45
CA ARG A 33 2.95 9.59 5.09
C ARG A 33 1.44 9.41 5.22
N LEU A 34 0.78 8.78 4.26
CA LEU A 34 -0.66 8.48 4.37
C LEU A 34 -0.93 7.49 5.51
N ALA A 35 -0.13 6.44 5.65
CA ALA A 35 -0.27 5.49 6.75
C ALA A 35 -0.08 6.15 8.12
N GLU A 36 0.89 7.06 8.24
CA GLU A 36 1.10 7.88 9.45
C GLU A 36 -0.12 8.75 9.77
N VAL A 37 -0.66 9.48 8.79
CA VAL A 37 -1.84 10.33 8.99
C VAL A 37 -3.06 9.51 9.44
N LEU A 38 -3.29 8.35 8.83
CA LEU A 38 -4.40 7.47 9.23
C LEU A 38 -4.25 6.97 10.68
N ALA A 39 -3.02 6.74 11.14
CA ALA A 39 -2.74 6.41 12.53
C ALA A 39 -2.94 7.62 13.46
N GLU A 40 -2.42 8.79 13.09
CA GLU A 40 -2.56 10.06 13.83
C GLU A 40 -4.04 10.44 14.01
N GLU A 41 -4.88 10.22 13.00
CA GLU A 41 -6.32 10.51 13.03
C GLU A 41 -7.17 9.40 13.69
N GLY A 42 -6.55 8.30 14.14
CA GLY A 42 -7.28 7.19 14.75
C GLY A 42 -8.23 6.46 13.79
N LEU A 43 -7.94 6.52 12.48
CA LEU A 43 -8.75 5.90 11.43
C LEU A 43 -8.37 4.45 11.15
N ILE A 44 -7.25 3.98 11.70
CA ILE A 44 -6.90 2.56 11.71
C ILE A 44 -7.78 1.87 12.77
N GLY A 45 -8.71 1.04 12.29
CA GLY A 45 -9.62 0.27 13.13
C GLY A 45 -8.91 -0.74 14.04
N PRO A 46 -9.64 -1.41 14.94
CA PRO A 46 -9.07 -2.37 15.89
C PRO A 46 -8.38 -3.56 15.20
N GLU A 47 -8.76 -3.87 13.97
CA GLU A 47 -8.13 -4.91 13.13
C GLU A 47 -6.73 -4.52 12.63
N GLY A 48 -6.35 -3.24 12.75
CA GLY A 48 -5.04 -2.75 12.33
C GLY A 48 -4.88 -2.62 10.82
N LEU A 49 -3.62 -2.67 10.36
CA LEU A 49 -3.27 -2.68 8.95
C LEU A 49 -3.21 -4.12 8.43
N HIS A 50 -3.75 -4.35 7.24
CA HIS A 50 -3.56 -5.58 6.51
C HIS A 50 -2.23 -5.51 5.73
N ILE A 51 -1.31 -6.40 6.05
CA ILE A 51 -0.04 -6.54 5.33
C ILE A 51 -0.24 -7.56 4.21
N PRO A 52 -0.11 -7.18 2.93
CA PRO A 52 -0.27 -8.09 1.81
C PRO A 52 0.98 -8.94 1.59
N GLU A 53 0.78 -10.11 1.00
CA GLU A 53 1.85 -10.97 0.48
C GLU A 53 2.19 -10.60 -0.97
N PRO A 54 3.41 -10.92 -1.44
CA PRO A 54 3.77 -10.79 -2.85
C PRO A 54 2.82 -11.57 -3.78
N ALA A 55 2.56 -11.02 -4.96
CA ALA A 55 1.80 -11.71 -6.00
C ALA A 55 2.54 -12.98 -6.48
N SER A 56 1.80 -14.06 -6.74
CA SER A 56 2.38 -15.27 -7.32
C SER A 56 2.79 -15.03 -8.78
N PHE A 57 3.68 -15.87 -9.30
CA PHE A 57 4.08 -15.82 -10.71
C PHE A 57 2.85 -15.97 -11.63
N GLU A 58 1.94 -16.91 -11.33
CA GLU A 58 0.73 -17.13 -12.13
C GLU A 58 -0.16 -15.89 -12.17
N LEU A 59 -0.26 -15.15 -11.06
CA LEU A 59 -1.03 -13.92 -11.01
C LEU A 59 -0.39 -12.81 -11.84
N LEU A 60 0.94 -12.70 -11.82
CA LEU A 60 1.68 -11.75 -12.65
C LEU A 60 1.58 -12.10 -14.13
N ALA A 61 1.81 -13.36 -14.49
CA ALA A 61 1.75 -13.87 -15.86
C ALA A 61 0.33 -13.84 -16.47
N ALA A 62 -0.72 -13.71 -15.65
CA ALA A 62 -2.08 -13.50 -16.13
C ALA A 62 -2.29 -12.12 -16.79
N ALA A 63 -1.43 -11.14 -16.50
CA ALA A 63 -1.50 -9.78 -17.04
C ALA A 63 -0.25 -9.34 -17.82
N HIS A 64 0.88 -10.02 -17.61
CA HIS A 64 2.18 -9.69 -18.19
C HIS A 64 2.76 -10.84 -19.00
N ASP A 65 3.68 -10.54 -19.92
CA ASP A 65 4.45 -11.55 -20.63
C ASP A 65 5.28 -12.38 -19.63
N PRO A 66 5.20 -13.73 -19.65
CA PRO A 66 5.97 -14.60 -18.77
C PRO A 66 7.48 -14.35 -18.80
N ASP A 67 8.05 -13.98 -19.96
CA ASP A 67 9.49 -13.73 -20.08
C ASP A 67 9.91 -12.40 -19.43
N TYR A 68 8.97 -11.49 -19.19
CA TYR A 68 9.22 -10.23 -18.48
C TYR A 68 9.17 -10.39 -16.96
N VAL A 69 8.36 -11.32 -16.45
CA VAL A 69 8.12 -11.53 -15.01
C VAL A 69 8.78 -12.79 -14.44
N GLY A 70 9.39 -13.61 -15.30
CA GLY A 70 10.09 -14.86 -14.97
C GLY A 70 11.59 -14.73 -14.76
#